data_AF-A0A3N1M406-F1
#
_entry.id   AF-A0A3N1M406-F1
#
_cell.length_a   1.000
_cell.length_b   1.000
_cell.length_c   1.000
_cell.angle_alpha   90.00
_cell.angle_beta   90.00
_cell.angle_gamma   90.00
#
_symmetry.space_group_name_H-M   'P 1'
#
loop_
_entity.id
_entity.type
_entity.pdbx_description
1 polymer ?
#
loop_
_entity_poly.entity_id
_entity_poly.type
_entity_poly.pdbx_seq_one_letter_code
_entity_poly.pdbx_strand_id
1 'polypeptide(L)' 'MAAVQTIIDRFGGVRKMARALDLGASTIQGWKQTGFVPSPRIPQIIAAGRAQGIDLAPADFFDPEAAAPTSEAA' A
#
# COMPACT_ATOMS: atom_id res chain seq x y z
N MET A 1 -7.53 12.61 -2.41
CA MET A 1 -6.56 12.04 -1.44
C MET A 1 -6.27 10.64 -1.91
N ALA A 2 -5.02 10.26 -2.13
CA ALA A 2 -4.68 8.95 -2.71
C ALA A 2 -4.98 7.82 -1.73
N ALA A 3 -5.68 6.78 -2.20
CA ALA A 3 -6.06 5.62 -1.40
C ALA A 3 -4.86 4.98 -0.64
N VAL A 4 -3.70 4.90 -1.31
CA VAL A 4 -2.46 4.35 -0.74
C VAL A 4 -1.95 5.16 0.46
N GLN A 5 -2.05 6.49 0.42
CA GLN A 5 -1.62 7.34 1.52
C GLN A 5 -2.45 7.06 2.78
N THR A 6 -3.77 6.93 2.63
CA THR A 6 -4.67 6.61 3.75
C THR A 6 -4.36 5.24 4.35
N ILE A 7 -4.07 4.23 3.52
CA ILE A 7 -3.65 2.91 4.00
C ILE A 7 -2.35 3.02 4.81
N ILE A 8 -1.34 3.70 4.28
CA ILE A 8 -0.06 3.91 4.98
C ILE A 8 -0.26 4.60 6.33
N ASP A 9 -1.14 5.61 6.38
CA ASP A 9 -1.43 6.33 7.61
C ASP A 9 -2.17 5.46 8.63
N ARG A 10 -3.06 4.56 8.19
CA ARG A 10 -3.70 3.55 9.06
C ARG A 10 -2.68 2.59 9.69
N PHE A 11 -1.63 2.23 8.96
CA PHE A 11 -0.49 1.47 9.52
C PHE A 11 0.36 2.29 10.51
N GLY A 12 0.12 3.60 10.62
CA GLY A 12 0.93 4.52 11.43
C GLY A 12 2.22 4.94 10.72
N GLY A 13 2.21 4.95 9.39
CA GLY A 13 3.27 5.47 8.54
C GLY A 13 4.10 4.40 7.82
N VAL A 14 4.92 4.87 6.87
CA VAL A 14 5.73 4.05 5.96
C VAL A 14 6.59 3.01 6.70
N ARG A 15 7.25 3.41 7.79
CA ARG A 15 8.17 2.53 8.54
C ARG A 15 7.44 1.38 9.23
N LYS A 16 6.25 1.64 9.79
CA LYS A 16 5.45 0.59 10.44
C LYS A 16 4.87 -0.38 9.42
N MET A 17 4.37 0.13 8.30
CA MET A 17 3.89 -0.71 7.20
C MET A 17 5.00 -1.57 6.60
N ALA A 18 6.19 -0.99 6.37
CA ALA A 18 7.37 -1.70 5.89
C ALA A 18 7.72 -2.87 6.82
N ARG A 19 7.78 -2.64 8.13
CA ARG A 19 8.02 -3.71 9.12
C ARG A 19 6.89 -4.75 9.16
N ALA A 20 5.65 -4.34 8.98
CA ALA A 20 4.49 -5.24 8.96
C ALA A 20 4.52 -6.22 7.78
N LEU A 21 5.09 -5.78 6.66
CA LEU A 21 5.14 -6.53 5.41
C LEU A 21 6.50 -7.19 5.16
N ASP A 22 7.46 -6.97 6.06
CA ASP A 22 8.86 -7.34 5.90
C ASP A 22 9.45 -6.83 4.55
N LEU A 23 9.12 -5.57 4.22
CA LEU A 23 9.56 -4.89 3.01
C LEU A 23 10.44 -3.69 3.34
N GLY A 24 11.23 -3.25 2.35
CA GLY A 24 11.99 -2.01 2.45
C GLY A 24 11.08 -0.78 2.49
N ALA A 25 11.43 0.21 3.29
CA ALA A 25 10.71 1.49 3.35
C ALA A 25 10.66 2.21 1.98
N SER A 26 11.67 2.01 1.13
CA SER A 26 11.71 2.54 -0.24
C SER A 26 10.62 1.95 -1.13
N THR A 27 10.25 0.68 -0.96
CA THR A 27 9.15 0.04 -1.71
C THR A 27 7.82 0.69 -1.36
N ILE A 28 7.54 0.87 -0.07
CA ILE A 28 6.31 1.50 0.42
C ILE A 28 6.27 2.99 0.02
N GLN A 29 7.42 3.66 0.07
CA GLN A 29 7.55 5.04 -0.40
C GLN A 29 7.30 5.15 -1.91
N GLY A 30 7.75 4.18 -2.70
CA GLY A 30 7.42 4.07 -4.12
C GLY A 30 5.92 4.01 -4.35
N TRP A 31 5.20 3.13 -3.63
CA TRP A 31 3.74 3.05 -3.74
C TRP A 31 3.03 4.33 -3.32
N LYS A 32 3.55 5.02 -2.31
CA LYS A 32 3.04 6.33 -1.89
C LYS A 32 3.21 7.39 -2.98
N GLN A 33 4.36 7.42 -3.65
CA GLN A 33 4.67 8.38 -4.72
C GLN A 33 3.86 8.09 -5.99
N THR A 34 3.73 6.81 -6.36
CA THR A 34 2.98 6.40 -7.55
C THR A 34 1.47 6.33 -7.32
N GLY A 35 1.04 6.29 -6.05
CA GLY A 35 -0.37 6.09 -5.69
C GLY A 35 -0.89 4.69 -6.04
N PHE A 36 0.00 3.73 -6.28
CA PHE A 36 -0.36 2.39 -6.76
C PHE A 36 0.28 1.28 -5.92
N VAL A 37 -0.54 0.29 -5.56
CA VAL A 37 -0.10 -0.95 -4.88
C VAL A 37 -0.29 -2.13 -5.83
N PRO A 38 0.75 -2.96 -6.08
CA PRO A 38 0.61 -4.13 -6.94
C PRO A 38 -0.42 -5.14 -6.40
N SER A 39 -1.31 -5.62 -7.27
CA SER A 39 -2.36 -6.59 -6.91
C SER A 39 -1.87 -7.83 -6.13
N PRO A 40 -0.72 -8.44 -6.44
CA PRO A 40 -0.20 -9.59 -5.67
C PRO A 40 0.14 -9.26 -4.21
N ARG A 41 0.36 -7.98 -3.88
CA ARG A 41 0.69 -7.52 -2.54
C ARG A 41 -0.55 -7.18 -1.71
N ILE A 42 -1.69 -6.89 -2.34
CA ILE A 42 -2.93 -6.52 -1.65
C ILE A 42 -3.34 -7.56 -0.59
N PRO A 43 -3.35 -8.88 -0.86
CA PRO A 43 -3.69 -9.88 0.15
C PRO A 43 -2.74 -9.87 1.35
N GLN A 44 -1.44 -9.66 1.10
CA GLN A 44 -0.42 -9.57 2.16
C GLN A 44 -0.66 -8.34 3.04
N ILE A 45 -1.03 -7.21 2.44
CA ILE A 45 -1.33 -5.97 3.17
C ILE A 45 -2.58 -6.11 4.03
N ILE A 46 -3.64 -6.73 3.49
CA ILE A 46 -4.86 -6.99 4.26
C ILE A 46 -4.56 -7.92 5.44
N ALA A 47 -3.79 -8.99 5.23
CA ALA A 47 -3.40 -9.91 6.30
C ALA A 47 -2.57 -9.21 7.38
N ALA A 48 -1.58 -8.39 6.99
CA ALA A 48 -0.75 -7.63 7.92
C ALA A 48 -1.55 -6.56 8.68
N GLY A 49 -2.52 -5.92 8.01
CA GLY A 49 -3.43 -4.96 8.63
C GLY A 49 -4.27 -5.63 9.71
N ARG A 50 -4.91 -6.76 9.38
CA ARG A 50 -5.72 -7.53 10.33
C ARG A 50 -4.93 -7.98 11.56
N ALA A 51 -3.67 -8.40 11.37
CA ALA A 51 -2.79 -8.77 12.48
C ALA A 51 -2.50 -7.60 13.45
N GLN A 52 -2.63 -6.36 12.98
CA GLN A 52 -2.48 -5.15 13.79
C GLN A 52 -3.81 -4.51 14.21
N GLY A 53 -4.95 -5.18 13.94
CA GLY A 53 -6.28 -4.65 14.23
C GLY A 53 -6.75 -3.55 13.27
N ILE A 54 -6.12 -3.45 12.09
CA ILE A 54 -6.52 -2.53 11.02
C ILE A 54 -7.42 -3.30 10.07
N ASP A 55 -8.68 -2.90 9.95
CA ASP A 55 -9.58 -3.47 8.96
C ASP A 55 -9.34 -2.80 7.60
N LEU A 56 -8.88 -3.61 6.64
CA LEU A 56 -8.60 -3.21 5.26
C LEU A 56 -9.38 -4.12 4.33
N ALA A 57 -10.14 -3.52 3.42
CA ALA A 57 -10.84 -4.21 2.36
C ALA A 57 -10.09 -4.04 1.03
N PRO A 58 -10.23 -4.97 0.06
CA PRO A 58 -9.69 -4.79 -1.28
C PRO A 58 -10.15 -3.47 -1.93
N ALA A 59 -11.38 -3.04 -1.65
CA ALA A 59 -11.94 -1.78 -2.13
C ALA A 59 -11.14 -0.54 -1.70
N ASP A 60 -10.44 -0.59 -0.55
CA ASP A 60 -9.60 0.52 -0.07
C ASP A 60 -8.36 0.76 -0.95
N PHE A 61 -8.01 -0.19 -1.84
CA PHE A 61 -6.82 -0.11 -2.70
C PHE A 61 -7.15 0.39 -4.12
N PHE A 62 -8.42 0.48 -4.48
CA PHE A 62 -8.86 0.88 -5.81
C PHE A 62 -9.32 2.34 -5.78
N ASP A 63 -8.42 3.26 -6.12
CA ASP A 63 -8.80 4.59 -6.58
C ASP A 63 -9.08 4.49 -8.09
N PRO A 64 -10.29 4.81 -8.59
CA PRO A 64 -10.63 4.68 -10.01
C PRO A 64 -9.76 5.56 -10.94
N GLU A 65 -9.03 6.53 -10.39
CA GLU A 65 -8.20 7.48 -11.12
C GLU A 65 -6.74 7.02 -11.32
N ALA A 66 -6.27 6.00 -10.59
CA ALA A 66 -4.86 5.56 -10.58
C ALA A 66 -4.50 4.52 -11.65
N ALA A 67 -5.43 4.17 -12.56
CA ALA A 67 -5.29 3.08 -13.52
C ALA A 67 -4.42 3.40 -14.77
N ALA A 68 -3.44 4.30 -14.67
CA ALA A 68 -2.44 4.53 -15.72
C ALA A 68 -1.06 4.05 -15.25
N PRO A 69 -0.61 2.84 -15.66
CA PRO A 69 0.64 2.28 -15.17
C PRO A 69 1.83 2.90 -15.94
N THR A 70 2.61 3.77 -15.29
CA THR A 70 3.97 4.05 -15.76
C THR A 70 4.88 2.96 -15.22
N SER A 71 5.05 1.93 -16.05
CA SER A 71 6.16 0.98 -15.99
C SER A 71 7.43 1.70 -16.45
N GLU A 72 8.39 1.94 -15.55
CA GLU A 72 9.75 2.31 -15.94
C GLU A 72 10.74 1.35 -15.27
N ALA A 73 11.09 0.31 -16.03
CA ALA A 73 12.30 -0.47 -15.86
C ALA A 73 13.09 -0.31 -17.17
N ALA A 74 14.19 0.44 -17.13
CA ALA A 74 15.24 0.47 -18.14
C ALA A 74 16.55 0.88 -17.47
#